data_AF-A0A132H0V6-F1
#
_entry.id   AF-A0A132H0V6-F1
#
_cell.length_a   1.000
_cell.length_b   1.000
_cell.length_c   1.000
_cell.angle_alpha   90.00
_cell.angle_beta   90.00
_cell.angle_gamma   90.00
#
_symmetry.space_group_name_H-M   'P 1'
#
loop_
_entity.id
_entity.type
_entity.pdbx_description
1 polymer ?
#
loop_
_entity_poly.entity_id
_entity_poly.type
_entity_poly.pdbx_seq_one_letter_code
_entity_poly.pdbx_strand_id
1 'polypeptide(L)'
;MTDKMTPTQRHYCMSRIHGKGTKPELKVRQWLWRHGYRYRLNVKSVPGKPDIVMRRYRTAIFVNGCFWHGHFVHFGVESLGLRVESQLEVESGVLKVDSSQCCKIPQTNREFWVNKIKRNQERDQQNYQVLHDNGWQVIVVWECQLTPKRIEETMLRVELMLNEHFLALHQPKVVPYDVQETPAAMAAESLTSS
;
A
#
# COMPACT_ATOMS: atom_id res chain seq x y z
N MET A 1 -7.35 25.18 8.71
CA MET A 1 -8.54 24.78 9.49
C MET A 1 -8.18 24.96 10.96
N THR A 2 -8.88 25.88 11.62
CA THR A 2 -8.76 26.15 13.05
C THR A 2 -9.25 24.95 13.85
N ASP A 3 -8.57 24.65 14.96
CA ASP A 3 -8.97 23.53 15.82
C ASP A 3 -10.33 23.81 16.46
N LYS A 4 -11.24 22.83 16.36
CA LYS A 4 -12.58 22.90 16.94
C LYS A 4 -12.64 22.34 18.36
N MET A 5 -11.55 21.74 18.84
CA MET A 5 -11.48 21.10 20.16
C MET A 5 -10.72 21.97 21.16
N THR A 6 -11.08 21.86 22.42
CA THR A 6 -10.25 22.39 23.51
C THR A 6 -8.97 21.54 23.68
N PRO A 7 -7.89 22.06 24.28
CA PRO A 7 -6.67 21.29 24.51
C PRO A 7 -6.91 19.97 25.26
N THR A 8 -7.79 19.99 26.28
CA THR A 8 -8.15 18.79 27.07
C THR A 8 -8.90 17.75 26.24
N GLN A 9 -9.84 18.20 25.40
CA GLN A 9 -10.56 17.30 24.47
C GLN A 9 -9.62 16.69 23.44
N ARG A 10 -8.70 17.48 22.87
CA ARG A 10 -7.67 16.98 21.94
C ARG A 10 -6.79 15.94 22.63
N HIS A 11 -6.30 16.23 23.84
CA HIS A 11 -5.48 15.31 24.61
C HIS A 11 -6.21 13.97 24.82
N TYR A 12 -7.48 14.01 25.24
CA TYR A 12 -8.31 12.82 25.41
C TYR A 12 -8.58 12.06 24.10
N CYS A 13 -8.80 12.78 22.99
CA CYS A 13 -8.93 12.14 21.68
C CYS A 13 -7.63 11.45 21.28
N MET A 14 -6.48 12.11 21.45
CA MET A 14 -5.17 11.57 21.12
C MET A 14 -4.80 10.35 21.98
N SER A 15 -5.19 10.32 23.25
CA SER A 15 -4.92 9.18 24.13
C SER A 15 -5.67 7.90 23.73
N ARG A 16 -6.71 8.01 22.90
CA ARG A 16 -7.51 6.89 22.39
C ARG A 16 -7.05 6.39 21.01
N ILE A 17 -6.01 6.99 20.44
CA ILE A 17 -5.46 6.58 19.15
C ILE A 17 -4.52 5.41 19.39
N HIS A 18 -4.97 4.21 19.03
CA HIS A 18 -4.20 2.98 19.14
C HIS A 18 -3.36 2.74 17.89
N GLY A 19 -2.16 2.19 18.08
CA GLY A 19 -1.24 1.85 16.97
C GLY A 19 -1.44 0.45 16.38
N LYS A 20 -2.53 -0.25 16.71
CA LYS A 20 -2.88 -1.58 16.18
C LYS A 20 -4.36 -1.85 16.35
N GLY A 21 -4.90 -2.77 15.54
CA GLY A 21 -6.32 -3.16 15.61
C GLY A 21 -7.24 -2.03 15.16
N THR A 22 -6.76 -1.16 14.29
CA THR A 22 -7.55 -0.04 13.77
C THR A 22 -8.70 -0.55 12.89
N LYS A 23 -9.73 0.28 12.70
CA LYS A 23 -10.85 -0.04 11.80
C LYS A 23 -10.41 -0.38 10.37
N PRO A 24 -9.49 0.35 9.72
CA PRO A 24 -9.00 -0.03 8.40
C PRO A 24 -8.28 -1.39 8.40
N GLU A 25 -7.45 -1.71 9.41
CA GLU A 25 -6.82 -3.03 9.52
C GLU A 25 -7.88 -4.14 9.59
N LEU A 26 -8.93 -3.96 10.41
CA LEU A 26 -9.99 -4.95 10.56
C LEU A 26 -10.74 -5.21 9.25
N LYS A 27 -10.97 -4.17 8.43
CA LYS A 27 -11.61 -4.30 7.12
C LYS A 27 -10.79 -5.18 6.18
N VAL A 28 -9.49 -4.91 6.05
CA VAL A 28 -8.56 -5.70 5.23
C VAL A 28 -8.52 -7.14 5.72
N ARG A 29 -8.39 -7.33 7.04
CA ARG A 29 -8.36 -8.63 7.70
C ARG A 29 -9.61 -9.47 7.44
N GLN A 30 -10.79 -8.86 7.56
CA GLN A 30 -12.07 -9.51 7.30
C GLN A 30 -12.19 -9.91 5.83
N TRP A 31 -11.80 -9.02 4.91
CA TRP A 31 -11.85 -9.30 3.48
C TRP A 31 -10.93 -10.48 3.12
N LEU A 32 -9.66 -10.45 3.54
CA LEU A 32 -8.70 -11.52 3.30
C LEU A 32 -9.18 -12.86 3.85
N TRP A 33 -9.70 -12.87 5.07
CA TRP A 33 -10.20 -14.10 5.68
C TRP A 33 -11.41 -14.68 4.94
N ARG A 34 -12.34 -13.83 4.51
CA ARG A 34 -13.52 -14.25 3.72
C ARG A 34 -13.15 -14.85 2.36
N HIS A 35 -12.04 -14.41 1.77
CA HIS A 35 -11.51 -14.93 0.49
C HIS A 35 -10.52 -16.09 0.68
N GLY A 36 -10.44 -16.67 1.89
CA GLY A 36 -9.65 -17.87 2.15
C GLY A 36 -8.15 -17.63 2.42
N TYR A 37 -7.69 -16.38 2.43
CA TYR A 37 -6.29 -16.06 2.71
C TYR A 37 -5.95 -16.27 4.19
N ARG A 38 -4.78 -16.86 4.42
CA ARG A 38 -4.21 -17.04 5.76
C ARG A 38 -3.02 -16.11 5.94
N TYR A 39 -2.99 -15.41 7.07
CA TYR A 39 -1.97 -14.44 7.39
C TYR A 39 -1.52 -14.53 8.85
N ARG A 40 -0.43 -13.84 9.16
CA ARG A 40 0.03 -13.55 10.52
C ARG A 40 -0.05 -12.06 10.76
N LEU A 41 -0.25 -11.66 12.01
CA LEU A 41 -0.36 -10.25 12.39
C LEU A 41 0.87 -9.84 13.20
N ASN A 42 1.31 -8.60 13.03
CA ASN A 42 2.30 -7.94 13.89
C ASN A 42 3.57 -8.78 14.13
N VAL A 43 4.13 -9.34 13.05
CA VAL A 43 5.29 -10.24 13.15
C VAL A 43 6.54 -9.42 13.47
N LYS A 44 7.05 -9.56 14.70
CA LYS A 44 8.22 -8.82 15.19
C LYS A 44 9.53 -9.14 14.44
N SER A 45 9.61 -10.32 13.83
CA SER A 45 10.80 -10.75 13.07
C SER A 45 10.92 -10.09 11.70
N VAL A 46 9.91 -9.33 11.28
CA VAL A 46 9.88 -8.65 9.99
C VAL A 46 10.09 -7.15 10.21
N PRO A 47 11.07 -6.52 9.53
CA PRO A 47 11.34 -5.09 9.61
C PRO A 47 10.08 -4.25 9.39
N GLY A 48 9.94 -3.15 10.14
CA GLY A 48 8.76 -2.28 10.08
C GLY A 48 7.49 -2.81 10.76
N LYS A 49 7.48 -4.04 11.30
CA LYS A 49 6.31 -4.66 11.95
C LYS A 49 5.03 -4.51 11.11
N PRO A 50 5.01 -5.07 9.88
CA PRO A 50 3.83 -5.02 9.02
C PRO A 50 2.58 -5.54 9.72
N ASP A 51 1.45 -4.91 9.42
CA ASP A 51 0.15 -5.24 10.00
C ASP A 51 -0.22 -6.69 9.67
N ILE A 52 0.02 -7.09 8.43
CA ILE A 52 -0.34 -8.39 7.88
C ILE A 52 0.85 -8.98 7.12
N VAL A 53 1.21 -10.22 7.44
CA VAL A 53 2.30 -10.97 6.79
C VAL A 53 1.75 -12.23 6.16
N MET A 54 2.02 -12.40 4.86
CA MET A 54 1.60 -13.53 4.05
C MET A 54 2.82 -14.31 3.59
N ARG A 55 3.31 -15.22 4.43
CA ARG A 55 4.56 -15.98 4.19
C ARG A 55 4.55 -16.79 2.89
N ARG A 56 3.42 -17.42 2.54
CA ARG A 56 3.27 -18.18 1.28
C ARG A 56 3.54 -17.32 0.04
N TYR A 57 3.14 -16.06 0.12
CA TYR A 57 3.29 -15.10 -0.96
C TYR A 57 4.59 -14.30 -0.82
N ARG A 58 5.32 -14.44 0.30
CA ARG A 58 6.45 -13.56 0.67
C ARG A 58 6.08 -12.07 0.61
N THR A 59 4.85 -11.74 1.03
CA THR A 59 4.30 -10.38 0.98
C THR A 59 4.04 -9.82 2.38
N ALA A 60 4.41 -8.57 2.59
CA ALA A 60 4.10 -7.76 3.75
C ALA A 60 3.10 -6.66 3.36
N ILE A 61 1.97 -6.59 4.07
CA ILE A 61 0.92 -5.60 3.82
C ILE A 61 0.89 -4.61 5.00
N PHE A 62 0.99 -3.32 4.67
CA PHE A 62 0.87 -2.20 5.59
C PHE A 62 -0.47 -1.50 5.38
N VAL A 63 -1.20 -1.24 6.46
CA VAL A 63 -2.48 -0.54 6.44
C VAL A 63 -2.29 0.85 7.05
N ASN A 64 -1.97 1.82 6.19
CA ASN A 64 -1.53 3.13 6.63
C ASN A 64 -2.70 4.12 6.76
N GLY A 65 -2.75 4.80 7.91
CA GLY A 65 -3.60 5.97 8.08
C GLY A 65 -3.09 7.15 7.24
N CYS A 66 -3.96 7.75 6.43
CA CYS A 66 -3.55 8.80 5.49
C CYS A 66 -2.88 10.00 6.17
N PHE A 67 -3.35 10.35 7.37
CA PHE A 67 -2.80 11.46 8.15
C PHE A 67 -1.41 11.16 8.74
N TRP A 68 -1.23 9.99 9.36
CA TRP A 68 -0.02 9.67 10.13
C TRP A 68 1.20 9.37 9.26
N HIS A 69 0.97 8.83 8.06
CA HIS A 69 1.99 8.48 7.08
C HIS A 69 2.03 9.47 5.90
N GLY A 70 1.20 10.53 5.92
CA GLY A 70 1.21 11.60 4.93
C GLY A 70 0.93 11.12 3.50
N HIS A 71 -0.23 10.51 3.26
CA HIS A 71 -0.61 10.06 1.92
C HIS A 71 -0.60 11.23 0.93
N PHE A 72 0.21 11.16 -0.13
CA PHE A 72 0.45 12.24 -1.11
C PHE A 72 0.91 13.58 -0.51
N VAL A 73 1.54 13.56 0.67
CA VAL A 73 2.24 14.75 1.19
C VAL A 73 3.65 14.73 0.60
N HIS A 74 3.94 15.68 -0.28
CA HIS A 74 5.26 15.85 -0.87
C HIS A 74 6.04 16.91 -0.07
N PHE A 75 7.25 16.54 0.36
CA PHE A 75 8.20 17.47 0.95
C PHE A 75 9.13 17.94 -0.17
N GLY A 76 8.84 19.09 -0.76
CA GLY A 76 9.70 19.67 -1.78
C GLY A 76 11.07 20.00 -1.17
N VAL A 77 12.13 19.39 -1.70
CA VAL A 77 13.41 20.07 -1.83
C VAL A 77 13.30 20.81 -3.15
N GLU A 78 13.57 22.11 -3.16
CA GLU A 78 13.79 22.85 -4.42
C GLU A 78 14.78 22.03 -5.24
N SER A 79 14.30 21.46 -6.35
CA SER A 79 15.14 20.69 -7.24
C SER A 79 16.25 21.61 -7.73
N LEU A 80 17.48 21.15 -7.63
CA LEU A 80 18.58 21.67 -8.44
C LEU A 80 18.12 21.72 -9.91
N GLY A 81 17.77 22.92 -10.37
CA GLY A 81 18.00 23.40 -11.73
C GLY A 81 17.38 22.63 -12.89
N LEU A 82 16.07 22.33 -12.90
CA LEU A 82 15.33 22.28 -14.17
C LEU A 82 14.32 23.43 -14.22
N ARG A 83 14.72 24.48 -14.96
CA ARG A 83 14.00 25.72 -15.22
C ARG A 83 12.58 25.45 -15.74
N VAL A 84 11.57 25.87 -14.96
CA VAL A 84 10.30 26.34 -15.49
C VAL A 84 10.22 27.81 -15.10
N GLU A 85 10.46 28.69 -16.06
CA GLU A 85 10.29 30.12 -15.89
C GLU A 85 8.80 30.46 -15.89
N SER A 86 8.20 30.56 -14.71
CA SER A 86 7.11 31.51 -14.48
C SER A 86 7.03 31.87 -13.00
N GLN A 87 7.53 33.08 -12.73
CA GLN A 87 7.24 33.98 -11.61
C GLN A 87 6.41 33.39 -10.45
N LEU A 88 7.03 33.28 -9.27
CA LEU A 88 6.40 33.55 -7.97
C LEU A 88 7.48 33.59 -6.86
N GLU A 89 7.84 34.83 -6.52
CA GLU A 89 8.30 35.36 -5.23
C GLU A 89 8.96 34.41 -4.22
N VAL A 90 10.25 34.70 -4.00
CA VAL A 90 11.11 34.19 -2.95
C VAL A 90 10.77 34.92 -1.65
N GLU A 91 9.94 34.31 -0.79
CA GLU A 91 9.81 34.74 0.60
C GLU A 91 9.98 33.57 1.56
N SER A 92 11.14 33.56 2.24
CA SER A 92 11.49 32.77 3.41
C SER A 92 11.53 31.24 3.23
N GLY A 93 12.60 30.60 3.71
CA GLY A 93 12.86 29.15 3.62
C GLY A 93 11.88 28.27 4.41
N VAL A 94 10.60 28.34 4.08
CA VAL A 94 9.53 27.49 4.60
C VAL A 94 9.33 26.37 3.60
N LEU A 95 9.66 25.14 4.01
CA LEU A 95 9.26 23.93 3.28
C LEU A 95 7.77 24.05 2.90
N LYS A 96 7.49 24.22 1.61
CA LYS A 96 6.12 24.18 1.09
C LYS A 96 5.66 22.73 1.23
N VAL A 97 4.70 22.51 2.12
CA VAL A 97 4.09 21.21 2.35
C VAL A 97 2.69 21.29 1.80
N ASP A 98 2.48 20.65 0.66
CA ASP A 98 1.18 20.60 0.02
C ASP A 98 0.31 19.58 0.76
N SER A 99 -0.76 20.06 1.40
CA SER A 99 -1.75 19.19 2.03
C SER A 99 -2.52 18.42 0.96
N SER A 100 -2.57 17.09 1.06
CA SER A 100 -3.28 16.25 0.09
C SER A 100 -4.78 16.17 0.35
N GLN A 101 -5.54 15.65 -0.61
CA GLN A 101 -7.00 15.49 -0.52
C GLN A 101 -7.48 14.70 0.71
N CYS A 102 -6.66 13.76 1.20
CA CYS A 102 -6.99 12.89 2.32
C CYS A 102 -6.13 13.13 3.58
N CYS A 103 -5.12 13.99 3.51
CA CYS A 103 -4.28 14.37 4.65
C CYS A 103 -4.30 15.90 4.84
N LYS A 104 -5.07 16.35 5.82
CA LYS A 104 -5.15 17.78 6.20
C LYS A 104 -4.24 18.04 7.40
N ILE A 105 -3.15 18.78 7.18
CA ILE A 105 -2.22 19.14 8.25
C ILE A 105 -2.87 20.22 9.14
N PRO A 106 -2.92 20.04 10.47
CA PRO A 106 -3.41 21.06 11.39
C PRO A 106 -2.61 22.36 11.28
N GLN A 107 -3.31 23.49 11.37
CA GLN A 107 -2.64 24.80 11.47
C GLN A 107 -1.97 24.98 12.85
N THR A 108 -2.58 24.45 13.91
CA THR A 108 -1.99 24.44 15.25
C THR A 108 -0.79 23.51 15.30
N ASN A 109 0.37 24.05 15.70
CA ASN A 109 1.64 23.30 15.80
C ASN A 109 2.06 22.62 14.48
N ARG A 110 1.94 23.35 13.37
CA ARG A 110 2.17 22.84 12.01
C ARG A 110 3.58 22.25 11.84
N GLU A 111 4.62 22.94 12.33
CA GLU A 111 6.01 22.49 12.19
C GLU A 111 6.25 21.12 12.84
N PHE A 112 5.72 20.92 14.04
CA PHE A 112 5.77 19.62 14.71
C PHE A 112 5.13 18.51 13.86
N TRP A 113 3.93 18.77 13.31
CA TRP A 113 3.23 17.79 12.49
C TRP A 113 3.96 17.48 11.18
N VAL A 114 4.45 18.51 10.50
CA VAL A 114 5.29 18.39 9.30
C VAL A 114 6.52 17.52 9.58
N ASN A 115 7.28 17.85 10.63
CA ASN A 115 8.49 17.10 11.00
C ASN A 115 8.17 15.68 11.49
N LYS A 116 7.02 15.46 12.12
CA LYS A 116 6.58 14.13 12.55
C LYS A 116 6.18 13.25 11.37
N ILE A 117 5.40 13.78 10.43
CA ILE A 117 4.99 13.06 9.22
C ILE A 117 6.22 12.74 8.36
N LYS A 118 7.13 13.71 8.18
CA LYS A 118 8.39 13.50 7.45
C LYS A 118 9.21 12.34 8.04
N ARG A 119 9.47 12.36 9.36
CA ARG A 119 10.19 11.27 10.04
C ARG A 119 9.48 9.92 9.94
N ASN A 120 8.15 9.91 9.91
CA ASN A 120 7.39 8.68 9.71
C ASN A 120 7.57 8.14 8.29
N GLN A 121 7.45 9.00 7.26
CA GLN A 121 7.68 8.60 5.87
C GLN A 121 9.12 8.10 5.64
N GLU A 122 10.12 8.78 6.21
CA GLU A 122 11.52 8.34 6.13
C GLU A 122 11.71 6.95 6.75
N ARG A 123 11.09 6.71 7.91
CA ARG A 123 11.10 5.39 8.56
C ARG A 123 10.39 4.33 7.72
N ASP A 124 9.24 4.66 7.15
CA ASP A 124 8.47 3.75 6.30
C ASP A 124 9.28 3.37 5.05
N GLN A 125 9.90 4.34 4.40
CA GLN A 125 10.77 4.11 3.24
C GLN A 125 11.96 3.19 3.58
N GLN A 126 12.63 3.45 4.70
CA GLN A 126 13.71 2.57 5.18
C GLN A 126 13.21 1.14 5.43
N ASN A 127 12.05 0.98 6.08
CA ASN A 127 11.47 -0.33 6.32
C ASN A 127 11.11 -1.05 5.01
N TYR A 128 10.51 -0.34 4.05
CA TYR A 128 10.14 -0.93 2.77
C TYR A 128 11.36 -1.35 1.97
N GLN A 129 12.42 -0.54 1.97
CA GLN A 129 13.67 -0.88 1.31
C GLN A 129 14.28 -2.16 1.90
N VAL A 130 14.38 -2.23 3.23
CA VAL A 130 14.90 -3.43 3.91
C VAL A 130 14.04 -4.66 3.58
N LEU A 131 12.71 -4.52 3.51
CA LEU A 131 11.84 -5.64 3.13
C LEU A 131 12.09 -6.10 1.70
N HIS A 132 12.18 -5.15 0.77
CA HIS A 132 12.46 -5.43 -0.63
C HIS A 132 13.82 -6.13 -0.81
N ASP A 133 14.86 -5.64 -0.13
CA ASP A 133 16.21 -6.23 -0.16
C ASP A 133 16.22 -7.66 0.41
N ASN A 134 15.33 -7.94 1.38
CA ASN A 134 15.11 -9.29 1.90
C ASN A 134 14.14 -10.13 1.04
N GLY A 135 13.82 -9.66 -0.18
CA GLY A 135 12.97 -10.32 -1.17
C GLY A 135 11.49 -10.38 -0.79
N TRP A 136 11.02 -9.51 0.10
CA TRP A 136 9.60 -9.37 0.41
C TRP A 136 8.94 -8.36 -0.52
N GLN A 137 7.78 -8.73 -1.07
CA GLN A 137 6.91 -7.76 -1.70
C GLN A 137 6.22 -6.91 -0.63
N VAL A 138 6.22 -5.60 -0.83
CA VAL A 138 5.54 -4.65 0.06
C VAL A 138 4.29 -4.13 -0.62
N ILE A 139 3.14 -4.24 0.06
CA ILE A 139 1.87 -3.66 -0.39
C ILE A 139 1.41 -2.67 0.67
N VAL A 140 1.16 -1.42 0.26
CA VAL A 140 0.63 -0.38 1.15
C VAL A 140 -0.82 -0.10 0.78
N VAL A 141 -1.72 -0.30 1.73
CA VAL A 141 -3.14 -0.02 1.60
C VAL A 141 -3.47 1.19 2.47
N TRP A 142 -4.00 2.24 1.86
CA TRP A 142 -4.30 3.48 2.54
C TRP A 142 -5.73 3.51 3.09
N GLU A 143 -5.92 4.13 4.24
CA GLU A 143 -7.24 4.25 4.90
C GLU A 143 -8.33 4.81 3.96
N CYS A 144 -8.00 5.80 3.12
CA CYS A 144 -8.96 6.41 2.19
C CYS A 144 -9.40 5.46 1.05
N GLN A 145 -8.65 4.39 0.79
CA GLN A 145 -9.02 3.35 -0.18
C GLN A 145 -9.99 2.34 0.43
N LEU A 146 -10.07 2.25 1.76
CA LEU A 146 -10.92 1.31 2.51
C LEU A 146 -12.31 1.87 2.85
N THR A 147 -12.79 2.82 2.04
CA THR A 147 -14.18 3.30 2.12
C THR A 147 -15.13 2.23 1.57
N PRO A 148 -16.41 2.18 2.02
CA PRO A 148 -17.36 1.17 1.55
C PRO A 148 -17.51 1.11 0.02
N LYS A 149 -17.31 2.24 -0.66
CA LYS A 149 -17.40 2.33 -2.12
C LYS A 149 -16.18 1.79 -2.87
N ARG A 150 -15.00 1.77 -2.26
CA ARG A 150 -13.71 1.49 -2.93
C ARG A 150 -13.01 0.24 -2.40
N ILE A 151 -13.46 -0.29 -1.27
CA ILE A 151 -12.79 -1.40 -0.59
C ILE A 151 -12.70 -2.64 -1.48
N GLU A 152 -13.76 -2.97 -2.20
CA GLU A 152 -13.79 -4.17 -3.05
C GLU A 152 -12.76 -4.08 -4.18
N GLU A 153 -12.80 -2.99 -4.97
CA GLU A 153 -11.81 -2.70 -6.00
C GLU A 153 -10.37 -2.70 -5.46
N THR A 154 -10.15 -2.04 -4.32
CA THR A 154 -8.82 -1.97 -3.69
C THR A 154 -8.32 -3.36 -3.32
N MET A 155 -9.19 -4.19 -2.73
CA MET A 155 -8.81 -5.52 -2.28
C MET A 155 -8.64 -6.51 -3.43
N LEU A 156 -9.41 -6.40 -4.51
CA LEU A 156 -9.18 -7.16 -5.75
C LEU A 156 -7.82 -6.84 -6.35
N ARG A 157 -7.40 -5.56 -6.32
CA ARG A 157 -6.04 -5.18 -6.75
C ARG A 157 -4.97 -5.77 -5.84
N VAL A 158 -5.19 -5.79 -4.52
CA VAL A 158 -4.26 -6.45 -3.58
C VAL A 158 -4.15 -7.94 -3.87
N GLU A 159 -5.27 -8.62 -4.11
CA GLU A 159 -5.32 -10.03 -4.50
C GLU A 159 -4.56 -10.29 -5.80
N LEU A 160 -4.76 -9.45 -6.82
CA LEU A 160 -3.99 -9.55 -8.07
C LEU A 160 -2.49 -9.46 -7.80
N MET A 161 -2.04 -8.45 -7.04
CA MET A 161 -0.62 -8.26 -6.71
C MET A 161 -0.02 -9.43 -5.93
N LEU A 162 -0.81 -10.05 -5.03
CA LEU A 162 -0.41 -11.24 -4.31
C LEU A 162 -0.20 -12.41 -5.28
N ASN A 163 -1.16 -12.65 -6.18
CA ASN A 163 -1.12 -13.76 -7.12
C ASN A 163 0.03 -13.61 -8.14
N GLU A 164 0.23 -12.41 -8.67
CA GLU A 164 1.36 -12.11 -9.57
C GLU A 164 2.71 -12.42 -8.90
N HIS A 165 2.89 -11.99 -7.65
CA HIS A 165 4.13 -12.26 -6.94
C HIS A 165 4.29 -13.74 -6.57
N PHE A 166 3.19 -14.42 -6.22
CA PHE A 166 3.21 -15.87 -6.00
C PHE A 166 3.67 -16.61 -7.26
N LEU A 167 3.12 -16.28 -8.43
CA LEU A 167 3.51 -16.88 -9.70
C LEU A 167 4.96 -16.57 -10.05
N ALA A 168 5.44 -15.36 -9.79
CA ALA A 168 6.85 -15.00 -9.98
C ALA A 168 7.80 -15.84 -9.11
N LEU A 169 7.41 -16.14 -7.86
CA LEU A 169 8.19 -16.97 -6.95
C LEU A 169 8.12 -18.48 -7.28
N HIS A 170 7.03 -18.94 -7.88
CA HIS A 170 6.73 -20.36 -8.07
C HIS A 170 6.54 -20.73 -9.54
N GLN A 171 7.24 -20.06 -10.47
CA GLN A 171 7.11 -20.36 -11.90
C GLN A 171 7.21 -21.89 -12.12
N PRO A 172 6.18 -22.51 -12.73
CA PRO A 172 6.25 -23.93 -13.02
C PRO A 172 7.39 -24.14 -14.00
N LYS A 173 8.18 -25.21 -13.80
CA LYS A 173 9.05 -25.70 -14.87
C LYS A 173 8.14 -26.05 -16.05
N VAL A 174 8.14 -25.21 -17.08
CA VAL A 174 7.42 -25.51 -18.32
C VAL A 174 8.18 -26.66 -18.95
N VAL A 175 7.62 -27.87 -18.86
CA VAL A 175 8.06 -28.99 -19.67
C VAL A 175 7.31 -28.83 -20.99
N PRO A 176 7.99 -28.51 -22.10
CA PRO A 176 7.34 -28.47 -23.40
C PRO A 176 6.76 -29.85 -23.66
N TYR A 177 5.48 -29.92 -24.02
CA TYR A 177 4.96 -31.15 -24.60
C TYR A 177 5.56 -31.28 -25.99
N ASP A 178 6.29 -32.36 -26.22
CA ASP A 178 6.78 -32.70 -27.56
C ASP A 178 5.56 -33.10 -28.39
N VAL A 179 5.06 -32.15 -29.19
CA VAL A 179 3.99 -32.42 -30.14
C VAL A 179 4.63 -33.19 -31.28
N GLN A 180 4.74 -34.51 -31.10
CA GLN A 180 5.00 -35.39 -32.23
C GLN A 180 3.80 -35.23 -33.17
N GLU A 181 4.03 -34.55 -34.31
CA GLU A 181 3.08 -34.51 -35.42
C GLU A 181 2.94 -35.93 -35.97
N THR A 182 2.18 -36.78 -35.30
CA THR A 182 1.62 -37.96 -35.95
C THR A 182 0.66 -37.42 -36.99
N PRO A 183 0.85 -37.71 -38.30
CA PRO A 183 -0.12 -37.32 -39.31
C PRO A 183 -1.46 -37.87 -38.85
N ALA A 184 -2.38 -36.96 -38.52
CA ALA A 184 -3.68 -37.36 -38.03
C ALA A 184 -4.35 -38.14 -39.17
N ALA A 185 -4.38 -39.47 -39.05
CA ALA A 185 -5.31 -40.31 -39.77
C ALA A 185 -6.70 -40.03 -39.17
N MET A 186 -7.20 -38.82 -39.40
CA MET A 186 -8.59 -38.45 -39.17
C MET A 186 -9.38 -39.27 -40.17
N ALA A 187 -9.88 -40.43 -39.74
CA ALA A 187 -10.91 -41.14 -40.47
C ALA A 187 -12.15 -40.24 -40.45
N ALA A 188 -12.32 -39.43 -41.49
CA ALA A 188 -13.58 -38.77 -41.76
C ALA A 188 -14.57 -39.88 -42.14
N GLU A 189 -15.52 -40.18 -41.25
CA GLU A 189 -16.63 -41.06 -41.59
C GLU A 189 -17.35 -40.43 -42.80
N SER A 190 -17.28 -41.11 -43.94
CA SER A 190 -17.99 -40.67 -45.14
C SER A 190 -19.48 -40.66 -44.83
N LEU A 191 -20.11 -39.49 -44.88
CA LEU A 191 -21.55 -39.32 -44.75
C LEU A 191 -22.26 -40.25 -45.75
N THR A 192 -22.78 -41.38 -45.28
CA THR A 192 -23.67 -42.22 -46.08
C THR A 192 -25.01 -41.51 -46.17
N SER A 193 -25.24 -40.81 -47.28
CA SER A 193 -26.56 -40.33 -47.67
C SER A 193 -27.48 -41.52 -47.96
N SER A 194 -28.55 -41.66 -47.18
CA SER A 194 -29.71 -42.51 -47.47
C SER A 194 -30.93 -41.64 -47.69
#